data_AF-A0A552LWQ6-F1
#
_entry.id   AF-A0A552LWQ6-F1
#
_cell.length_a   1.000
_cell.length_b   1.000
_cell.length_c   1.000
_cell.angle_alpha   90.00
_cell.angle_beta   90.00
_cell.angle_gamma   90.00
#
_symmetry.space_group_name_H-M   'P 1'
#
loop_
_entity.id
_entity.type
_entity.pdbx_description
1 polymer ?
#
loop_
_entity_poly.entity_id
_entity_poly.type
_entity_poly.pdbx_seq_one_letter_code
_entity_poly.pdbx_strand_id
1 'polypeptide(L)'
;MIGSVYCLDNDIILKLATCGLFEKTLNTFGVEINQVKILETFQYKFKRQVQQKRKKNPVKYNLEDALSVVETCDKISSNNINQEDFIQLQKIEGIDIGEAILLSYVSSLNKQNNLSYLLTGDKRCLKNLNVPETNQITGYLEGKIWCLEQLILKDIEIYGFNCIQEKVYPFRDCDTNLKLIFGYSRESAEQQVREALATEIRQLRKETGNLLYPYPQG
;
A
#
# COMPACT_ATOMS: atom_id res chain seq x y z
N MET A 1 -10.86 -22.86 -6.73
CA MET A 1 -9.88 -22.07 -5.97
C MET A 1 -10.30 -20.62 -6.09
N ILE A 2 -10.57 -19.95 -4.97
CA ILE A 2 -10.74 -18.50 -4.97
C ILE A 2 -9.36 -17.92 -5.31
N GLY A 3 -9.28 -17.05 -6.31
CA GLY A 3 -8.02 -16.38 -6.67
C GLY A 3 -7.46 -15.59 -5.48
N SER A 4 -6.17 -15.25 -5.51
CA SER A 4 -5.55 -14.47 -4.43
C SER A 4 -6.31 -13.17 -4.17
N VAL A 5 -6.36 -12.71 -2.92
CA VAL A 5 -7.01 -11.45 -2.52
C VAL A 5 -5.97 -10.38 -2.23
N TYR A 6 -6.21 -9.15 -2.68
CA TYR A 6 -5.31 -8.01 -2.49
C TYR A 6 -6.03 -6.89 -1.75
N CYS A 7 -5.65 -6.66 -0.50
CA CYS A 7 -6.15 -5.55 0.29
C CYS A 7 -5.24 -4.35 0.09
N LEU A 8 -5.80 -3.21 -0.31
CA LEU A 8 -5.04 -1.98 -0.52
C LEU A 8 -5.37 -0.96 0.55
N ASP A 9 -4.32 -0.45 1.20
CA ASP A 9 -4.42 0.72 2.05
C ASP A 9 -4.73 1.97 1.20
N ASN A 10 -5.37 2.93 1.85
CA ASN A 10 -5.86 4.14 1.24
C ASN A 10 -4.74 4.96 0.61
N ASP A 11 -3.57 4.99 1.27
CA ASP A 11 -2.43 5.79 0.83
C ASP A 11 -1.78 5.21 -0.43
N ILE A 12 -1.81 3.88 -0.61
CA ILE A 12 -1.39 3.21 -1.85
C ILE A 12 -2.29 3.60 -3.00
N ILE A 13 -3.61 3.52 -2.83
CA ILE A 13 -4.58 3.89 -3.88
C ILE A 13 -4.34 5.34 -4.30
N LEU A 14 -4.18 6.25 -3.34
CA LEU A 14 -3.92 7.65 -3.62
C LEU A 14 -2.67 7.87 -4.44
N LYS A 15 -1.54 7.29 -4.02
CA LYS A 15 -0.24 7.53 -4.66
C LYS A 15 -0.20 6.91 -6.05
N LEU A 16 -0.67 5.67 -6.18
CA LEU A 16 -0.70 4.98 -7.47
C LEU A 16 -1.67 5.63 -8.45
N ALA A 17 -2.87 6.04 -8.01
CA ALA A 17 -3.80 6.77 -8.87
C ALA A 17 -3.23 8.13 -9.28
N THR A 18 -2.61 8.87 -8.34
CA THR A 18 -2.00 10.18 -8.64
C THR A 18 -0.89 10.08 -9.68
N CYS A 19 -0.08 9.02 -9.64
CA CYS A 19 0.98 8.79 -10.63
C CYS A 19 0.46 8.11 -11.92
N GLY A 20 -0.84 7.78 -12.01
CA GLY A 20 -1.38 6.98 -13.12
C GLY A 20 -0.72 5.60 -13.24
N LEU A 21 -0.40 4.99 -12.10
CA LEU A 21 0.26 3.67 -11.96
C LEU A 21 -0.68 2.57 -11.49
N PHE A 22 -1.85 2.88 -10.94
CA PHE A 22 -2.75 1.89 -10.31
C PHE A 22 -2.97 0.61 -11.15
N GLU A 23 -3.47 0.76 -12.38
CA GLU A 23 -3.70 -0.39 -13.27
C GLU A 23 -2.40 -1.10 -13.67
N LYS A 24 -1.32 -0.34 -13.90
CA LYS A 24 0.01 -0.92 -14.22
C LYS A 24 0.50 -1.80 -13.08
N THR A 25 0.38 -1.32 -11.85
CA THR A 25 0.77 -2.07 -10.65
C THR A 25 -0.07 -3.34 -10.51
N LEU A 26 -1.40 -3.30 -10.71
CA LEU A 26 -2.21 -4.53 -10.66
C LEU A 26 -1.80 -5.53 -11.75
N ASN A 27 -1.57 -5.04 -12.98
CA ASN A 27 -1.13 -5.86 -14.10
C ASN A 27 0.24 -6.53 -13.86
N THR A 28 1.15 -5.86 -13.14
CA THR A 28 2.43 -6.43 -12.70
C THR A 28 2.25 -7.72 -11.88
N PHE A 29 1.15 -7.83 -11.14
CA PHE A 29 0.81 -9.00 -10.33
C PHE A 29 -0.19 -9.96 -11.01
N GLY A 30 -0.66 -9.63 -12.22
CA GLY A 30 -1.75 -10.36 -12.87
C GLY A 30 -3.05 -10.33 -12.06
N VAL A 31 -3.31 -9.21 -11.37
CA VAL A 31 -4.45 -9.05 -10.46
C VAL A 31 -5.61 -8.39 -11.18
N GLU A 32 -6.76 -9.05 -11.15
CA GLU A 32 -8.03 -8.48 -11.59
C GLU A 32 -8.66 -7.59 -10.51
N ILE A 33 -9.47 -6.61 -10.92
CA ILE A 33 -10.11 -5.67 -9.99
C ILE A 33 -11.04 -6.36 -8.97
N ASN A 34 -11.66 -7.49 -9.33
CA ASN A 34 -12.52 -8.29 -8.45
C ASN A 34 -11.75 -8.97 -7.29
N GLN A 35 -10.42 -9.07 -7.39
CA GLN A 35 -9.54 -9.58 -6.36
C GLN A 35 -9.12 -8.49 -5.38
N VAL A 36 -9.38 -7.22 -5.71
CA VAL A 36 -8.99 -6.06 -4.90
C VAL A 36 -10.07 -5.74 -3.87
N LYS A 37 -9.64 -5.58 -2.62
CA LYS A 37 -10.46 -5.19 -1.48
C LYS A 37 -9.93 -3.90 -0.87
N ILE A 38 -10.83 -2.97 -0.54
CA ILE A 38 -10.48 -1.67 0.06
C ILE A 38 -11.40 -1.35 1.24
N LEU A 39 -11.00 -0.43 2.12
CA LEU A 39 -11.84 -0.01 3.24
C LEU A 39 -13.11 0.72 2.75
N GLU A 40 -14.29 0.36 3.28
CA GLU A 40 -15.56 1.03 2.94
C GLU A 40 -15.55 2.53 3.24
N THR A 41 -14.74 2.93 4.23
CA THR A 41 -14.64 4.30 4.71
C THR A 41 -13.89 5.22 3.73
N PHE A 42 -13.18 4.64 2.75
CA PHE A 42 -12.40 5.36 1.75
C PHE A 42 -13.25 6.43 1.06
N GLN A 43 -14.39 6.06 0.49
CA GLN A 43 -15.25 6.96 -0.29
C GLN A 43 -15.65 8.25 0.47
N TYR A 44 -15.86 8.15 1.79
CA TYR A 44 -16.25 9.29 2.61
C TYR A 44 -15.07 10.23 2.88
N LYS A 45 -13.87 9.67 3.11
CA LYS A 45 -12.63 10.45 3.31
C LYS A 45 -12.34 11.34 2.10
N PHE A 46 -12.48 10.80 0.89
CA PHE A 46 -12.19 11.55 -0.34
C PHE A 46 -13.29 12.50 -0.77
N LYS A 47 -14.56 12.10 -0.68
CA LYS A 47 -15.67 13.03 -0.94
C LYS A 47 -15.58 14.27 -0.06
N ARG A 48 -15.21 14.10 1.23
CA ARG A 48 -14.96 15.22 2.14
C ARG A 48 -13.76 16.07 1.71
N GLN A 49 -12.65 15.46 1.32
CA GLN A 49 -11.49 16.21 0.81
C GLN A 49 -11.84 17.01 -0.45
N VAL A 50 -12.53 16.41 -1.43
CA VAL A 50 -13.00 17.09 -2.65
C VAL A 50 -13.90 18.28 -2.33
N GLN A 51 -14.83 18.14 -1.37
CA GLN A 51 -15.68 19.26 -0.95
C GLN A 51 -14.89 20.39 -0.29
N GLN A 52 -13.83 20.06 0.46
CA GLN A 52 -12.92 21.04 1.07
C GLN A 52 -12.00 21.72 0.02
N LYS A 53 -11.67 21.04 -1.10
CA LYS A 53 -10.84 21.58 -2.21
C LYS A 53 -11.37 22.85 -2.84
N ARG A 54 -12.70 23.06 -2.85
CA ARG A 54 -13.30 24.28 -3.43
C ARG A 54 -12.87 25.56 -2.69
N LYS A 55 -12.09 25.47 -1.60
CA LYS A 55 -11.73 26.61 -0.75
C LYS A 55 -10.24 26.99 -0.70
N LYS A 56 -9.23 26.10 -0.84
CA LYS A 56 -7.79 26.48 -0.77
C LYS A 56 -6.80 25.46 -1.40
N ASN A 57 -5.75 25.99 -2.07
CA ASN A 57 -4.43 25.42 -2.44
C ASN A 57 -4.33 24.26 -3.49
N PRO A 58 -3.16 24.12 -4.18
CA PRO A 58 -2.93 23.16 -5.24
C PRO A 58 -2.92 21.71 -4.73
N VAL A 59 -3.46 20.82 -5.54
CA VAL A 59 -3.87 19.48 -5.16
C VAL A 59 -2.66 18.53 -5.13
N LYS A 60 -2.38 17.95 -3.95
CA LYS A 60 -1.31 16.95 -3.72
C LYS A 60 -1.57 15.58 -4.38
N TYR A 61 -2.84 15.23 -4.62
CA TYR A 61 -3.27 13.92 -5.13
C TYR A 61 -4.36 14.02 -6.19
N ASN A 62 -4.31 13.20 -7.24
CA ASN A 62 -5.40 13.11 -8.20
C ASN A 62 -6.61 12.35 -7.60
N LEU A 63 -7.49 13.07 -6.91
CA LEU A 63 -8.62 12.42 -6.23
C LEU A 63 -9.73 11.97 -7.18
N GLU A 64 -9.80 12.47 -8.41
CA GLU A 64 -10.80 11.99 -9.38
C GLU A 64 -10.45 10.57 -9.81
N ASP A 65 -9.19 10.32 -10.18
CA ASP A 65 -8.70 8.98 -10.49
C ASP A 65 -8.76 8.06 -9.25
N ALA A 66 -8.43 8.57 -8.07
CA ALA A 66 -8.54 7.76 -6.85
C ALA A 66 -10.00 7.37 -6.55
N LEU A 67 -10.97 8.25 -6.82
CA LEU A 67 -12.40 7.95 -6.64
C LEU A 67 -12.90 6.93 -7.66
N SER A 68 -12.47 7.00 -8.92
CA SER A 68 -12.89 6.03 -9.94
C SER A 68 -12.43 4.60 -9.60
N VAL A 69 -11.21 4.46 -9.07
CA VAL A 69 -10.70 3.18 -8.55
C VAL A 69 -11.58 2.62 -7.43
N VAL A 70 -12.06 3.47 -6.53
CA VAL A 70 -12.80 3.04 -5.33
C VAL A 70 -14.22 2.61 -5.63
N GLU A 71 -14.79 3.19 -6.67
CA GLU A 71 -16.13 2.84 -7.14
C GLU A 71 -16.16 1.45 -7.78
N THR A 72 -15.01 0.94 -8.25
CA THR A 72 -14.90 -0.38 -8.91
C THR A 72 -14.39 -1.49 -7.98
N CYS A 73 -13.71 -1.16 -6.88
CA CYS A 73 -13.22 -2.14 -5.92
C CYS A 73 -14.30 -2.62 -4.93
N ASP A 74 -14.21 -3.90 -4.57
CA ASP A 74 -14.99 -4.46 -3.48
C ASP A 74 -14.54 -3.89 -2.13
N LYS A 75 -15.48 -3.78 -1.18
CA LYS A 75 -15.28 -3.07 0.09
C LYS A 75 -15.27 -4.04 1.27
N ILE A 76 -14.42 -3.74 2.25
CA ILE A 76 -14.37 -4.41 3.55
C ILE A 76 -14.66 -3.41 4.67
N SER A 77 -15.26 -3.91 5.74
CA SER A 77 -15.53 -3.17 6.96
C SER A 77 -15.25 -4.01 8.20
N SER A 78 -15.45 -3.41 9.38
CA SER A 78 -15.34 -4.11 10.66
C SER A 78 -16.30 -5.30 10.80
N ASN A 79 -17.33 -5.41 9.95
CA ASN A 79 -18.26 -6.55 9.97
C ASN A 79 -17.69 -7.79 9.27
N ASN A 80 -16.58 -7.66 8.54
CA ASN A 80 -15.99 -8.73 7.74
C ASN A 80 -14.76 -9.38 8.38
N ILE A 81 -14.40 -8.99 9.61
CA ILE A 81 -13.11 -9.35 10.22
C ILE A 81 -13.28 -10.20 11.48
N ASN A 82 -12.20 -10.88 11.86
CA ASN A 82 -12.07 -11.49 13.17
C ASN A 82 -11.99 -10.39 14.25
N GLN A 83 -12.94 -10.38 15.17
CA GLN A 83 -13.03 -9.34 16.20
C GLN A 83 -11.93 -9.44 17.27
N GLU A 84 -11.44 -10.64 17.55
CA GLU A 84 -10.37 -10.85 18.52
C GLU A 84 -9.06 -10.25 17.99
N ASP A 85 -8.67 -10.59 16.76
CA ASP A 85 -7.51 -10.03 16.07
C ASP A 85 -7.61 -8.50 16.00
N PHE A 86 -8.80 -7.98 15.69
CA PHE A 86 -9.05 -6.54 15.59
C PHE A 86 -8.84 -5.81 16.91
N ILE A 87 -9.46 -6.31 18.00
CA ILE A 87 -9.33 -5.74 19.34
C ILE A 87 -7.86 -5.78 19.80
N GLN A 88 -7.13 -6.83 19.46
CA GLN A 88 -5.72 -6.97 19.78
C GLN A 88 -4.86 -5.95 19.04
N LEU A 89 -5.08 -5.76 17.73
CA LEU A 89 -4.38 -4.76 16.93
C LEU A 89 -4.66 -3.33 17.39
N GLN A 90 -5.89 -3.01 17.78
CA GLN A 90 -6.25 -1.67 18.27
C GLN A 90 -5.56 -1.28 19.59
N LYS A 91 -5.02 -2.25 20.34
CA LYS A 91 -4.24 -1.97 21.56
C LYS A 91 -2.82 -1.53 21.25
N ILE A 92 -2.34 -1.75 20.02
CA ILE A 92 -0.98 -1.39 19.62
C ILE A 92 -0.94 0.10 19.28
N GLU A 93 -0.04 0.83 19.93
CA GLU A 93 0.14 2.24 19.65
C GLU A 93 0.58 2.47 18.20
N GLY A 94 -0.13 3.36 17.52
CA GLY A 94 0.18 3.71 16.13
C GLY A 94 -0.29 2.69 15.10
N ILE A 95 -1.28 1.85 15.45
CA ILE A 95 -2.14 1.15 14.48
C ILE A 95 -3.51 1.83 14.52
N ASP A 96 -3.97 2.36 13.39
CA ASP A 96 -5.29 2.98 13.30
C ASP A 96 -6.42 1.97 13.02
N ILE A 97 -7.67 2.43 13.10
CA ILE A 97 -8.85 1.58 12.92
C ILE A 97 -8.88 0.93 11.52
N GLY A 98 -8.52 1.66 10.48
CA GLY A 98 -8.49 1.17 9.11
C GLY A 98 -7.39 0.13 8.90
N GLU A 99 -6.20 0.41 9.44
CA GLU A 99 -5.07 -0.53 9.41
C GLU A 99 -5.41 -1.83 10.15
N ALA A 100 -6.00 -1.72 11.34
CA ALA A 100 -6.44 -2.88 12.11
C ALA A 100 -7.47 -3.71 11.33
N ILE A 101 -8.45 -3.10 10.65
CA ILE A 101 -9.41 -3.81 9.80
C ILE A 101 -8.69 -4.57 8.68
N LEU A 102 -7.78 -3.91 7.94
CA LEU A 102 -7.04 -4.53 6.83
C LEU A 102 -6.19 -5.71 7.30
N LEU A 103 -5.44 -5.53 8.38
CA LEU A 103 -4.56 -6.55 8.95
C LEU A 103 -5.35 -7.75 9.48
N SER A 104 -6.43 -7.51 10.24
CA SER A 104 -7.32 -8.59 10.72
C SER A 104 -7.95 -9.37 9.57
N TYR A 105 -8.36 -8.67 8.50
CA TYR A 105 -8.97 -9.32 7.34
C TYR A 105 -7.98 -10.23 6.61
N VAL A 106 -6.80 -9.71 6.27
CA VAL A 106 -5.75 -10.47 5.55
C VAL A 106 -5.25 -11.65 6.40
N SER A 107 -5.00 -11.43 7.70
CA SER A 107 -4.62 -12.49 8.64
C SER A 107 -5.66 -13.61 8.68
N SER A 108 -6.94 -13.26 8.85
CA SER A 108 -8.05 -14.22 8.91
C SER A 108 -8.18 -15.05 7.62
N LEU A 109 -8.03 -14.43 6.45
CA LEU A 109 -8.05 -15.14 5.18
C LEU A 109 -6.86 -16.09 5.03
N ASN A 110 -5.65 -15.65 5.35
CA ASN A 110 -4.45 -16.49 5.29
C ASN A 110 -4.53 -17.66 6.28
N LYS A 111 -5.11 -17.45 7.47
CA LYS A 111 -5.41 -18.50 8.45
C LYS A 111 -6.37 -19.57 7.90
N GLN A 112 -7.25 -19.20 6.99
CA GLN A 112 -8.15 -20.11 6.27
C GLN A 112 -7.53 -20.70 4.99
N ASN A 113 -6.21 -20.57 4.81
CA ASN A 113 -5.47 -21.00 3.62
C ASN A 113 -5.87 -20.27 2.33
N ASN A 114 -6.45 -19.07 2.42
CA ASN A 114 -6.71 -18.20 1.27
C ASN A 114 -5.54 -17.24 1.08
N LEU A 115 -4.79 -17.40 0.00
CA LEU A 115 -3.61 -16.58 -0.27
C LEU A 115 -3.99 -15.10 -0.43
N SER A 116 -3.65 -14.30 0.57
CA SER A 116 -4.09 -12.90 0.66
C SER A 116 -2.92 -11.98 0.99
N TYR A 117 -2.93 -10.80 0.37
CA TYR A 117 -1.85 -9.82 0.46
C TYR A 117 -2.36 -8.46 0.95
N LEU A 118 -1.51 -7.73 1.65
CA LEU A 118 -1.71 -6.31 1.97
C LEU A 118 -0.73 -5.46 1.17
N LEU A 119 -1.23 -4.43 0.49
CA LEU A 119 -0.45 -3.38 -0.14
C LEU A 119 -0.58 -2.12 0.72
N THR A 120 0.52 -1.62 1.28
CA THR A 120 0.50 -0.45 2.16
C THR A 120 1.67 0.50 1.95
N GLY A 121 1.41 1.80 2.15
CA GLY A 121 2.44 2.84 2.22
C GLY A 121 2.85 3.15 3.66
N ASP A 122 2.09 2.68 4.65
CA ASP A 122 2.31 3.01 6.06
C ASP A 122 3.41 2.13 6.67
N LYS A 123 4.64 2.63 6.59
CA LYS A 123 5.81 1.99 7.20
C LYS A 123 5.75 2.03 8.74
N ARG A 124 5.03 2.98 9.34
CA ARG A 124 4.94 3.10 10.81
C ARG A 124 4.09 1.98 11.37
N CYS A 125 2.93 1.71 10.76
CA CYS A 125 2.06 0.59 11.11
C CYS A 125 2.83 -0.74 11.11
N LEU A 126 3.59 -1.01 10.03
CA LEU A 126 4.37 -2.25 9.91
C LEU A 126 5.45 -2.39 10.99
N LYS A 127 6.12 -1.30 11.37
CA LYS A 127 7.12 -1.31 12.43
C LYS A 127 6.48 -1.58 13.80
N ASN A 128 5.31 -1.00 14.05
CA ASN A 128 4.58 -1.18 15.30
C ASN A 128 4.03 -2.61 15.47
N LEU A 129 3.88 -3.36 14.38
CA LEU A 129 3.49 -4.77 14.42
C LEU A 129 4.61 -5.70 14.91
N ASN A 130 5.86 -5.24 14.99
CA ASN A 130 6.99 -6.08 15.42
C ASN A 130 7.09 -6.16 16.95
N VAL A 131 6.03 -6.68 17.59
CA VAL A 131 5.93 -6.86 19.04
C VAL A 131 5.39 -8.25 19.39
N PRO A 132 5.78 -8.87 20.52
CA PRO A 132 5.39 -10.24 20.85
C PRO A 132 3.87 -10.46 20.91
N GLU A 133 3.12 -9.43 21.31
CA GLU A 133 1.68 -9.45 21.44
C GLU A 133 0.99 -9.76 20.11
N THR A 134 1.57 -9.43 18.97
CA THR A 134 0.93 -9.61 17.65
C THR A 134 1.37 -10.90 16.93
N ASN A 135 2.24 -11.73 17.53
CA ASN A 135 2.84 -12.91 16.90
C ASN A 135 1.83 -13.88 16.25
N GLN A 136 0.65 -14.06 16.87
CA GLN A 136 -0.39 -14.93 16.32
C GLN A 136 -1.03 -14.38 15.03
N ILE A 137 -1.02 -13.06 14.86
CA ILE A 137 -1.55 -12.36 13.69
C ILE A 137 -0.43 -12.25 12.64
N THR A 138 0.76 -11.80 13.05
CA THR A 138 1.89 -11.59 12.14
C THR A 138 2.40 -12.89 11.52
N GLY A 139 2.25 -14.03 12.19
CA GLY A 139 2.53 -15.35 11.62
C GLY A 139 1.73 -15.65 10.33
N TYR A 140 0.49 -15.15 10.21
CA TYR A 140 -0.32 -15.28 8.99
C TYR A 140 -0.07 -14.16 7.97
N LEU A 141 0.78 -13.18 8.30
CA LEU A 141 1.15 -12.06 7.44
C LEU A 141 2.59 -12.18 6.92
N GLU A 142 3.38 -13.16 7.37
CA GLU A 142 4.76 -13.36 6.91
C GLU A 142 4.82 -13.55 5.39
N GLY A 143 5.61 -12.70 4.74
CA GLY A 143 5.76 -12.68 3.29
C GLY A 143 4.51 -12.25 2.53
N LYS A 144 3.52 -11.62 3.20
CA LYS A 144 2.23 -11.23 2.59
C LYS A 144 2.03 -9.73 2.44
N ILE A 145 3.00 -8.92 2.81
CA ILE A 145 2.89 -7.46 2.73
C ILE A 145 3.77 -6.89 1.62
N TRP A 146 3.20 -6.11 0.74
CA TRP A 146 3.91 -5.31 -0.25
C TRP A 146 3.92 -3.84 0.19
N CYS A 147 5.11 -3.27 0.37
CA CYS A 147 5.25 -1.83 0.61
C CYS A 147 5.31 -1.05 -0.71
N LEU A 148 5.02 0.26 -0.69
CA LEU A 148 5.06 1.11 -1.88
C LEU A 148 6.38 0.99 -2.65
N GLU A 149 7.52 0.97 -1.95
CA GLU A 149 8.84 0.87 -2.56
C GLU A 149 9.01 -0.44 -3.35
N GLN A 150 8.48 -1.56 -2.86
CA GLN A 150 8.47 -2.83 -3.58
C GLN A 150 7.59 -2.76 -4.84
N LEU A 151 6.42 -2.11 -4.74
CA LEU A 151 5.52 -1.93 -5.88
C LEU A 151 6.20 -1.13 -6.99
N ILE A 152 6.78 0.03 -6.64
CA ILE A 152 7.46 0.89 -7.61
C ILE A 152 8.68 0.20 -8.22
N LEU A 153 9.49 -0.49 -7.41
CA LEU A 153 10.65 -1.23 -7.94
C LEU A 153 10.21 -2.33 -8.91
N LYS A 154 9.11 -3.04 -8.60
CA LYS A 154 8.56 -4.08 -9.46
C LYS A 154 8.02 -3.51 -10.77
N ASP A 155 7.32 -2.38 -10.71
CA ASP A 155 6.84 -1.69 -11.89
C ASP A 155 7.99 -1.21 -12.78
N ILE A 156 9.11 -0.75 -12.21
CA ILE A 156 10.32 -0.39 -12.95
C ILE A 156 10.92 -1.63 -13.67
N GLU A 157 10.91 -2.81 -13.03
CA GLU A 157 11.38 -4.05 -13.68
C GLU A 157 10.52 -4.45 -14.87
N ILE A 158 9.20 -4.29 -14.78
CA ILE A 158 8.26 -4.74 -15.81
C ILE A 158 8.13 -3.73 -16.95
N TYR A 159 8.01 -2.45 -16.64
CA TYR A 159 7.72 -1.39 -17.62
C TYR A 159 8.93 -0.55 -18.02
N GLY A 160 10.06 -0.71 -17.35
CA GLY A 160 11.26 0.08 -17.57
C GLY A 160 11.27 1.41 -16.81
N PHE A 161 12.47 1.86 -16.46
CA PHE A 161 12.68 3.03 -15.61
C PHE A 161 12.06 4.31 -16.16
N ASN A 162 12.33 4.63 -17.43
CA ASN A 162 11.84 5.88 -18.05
C ASN A 162 10.31 5.97 -17.97
N CYS A 163 9.59 4.86 -18.22
CA CYS A 163 8.14 4.82 -18.14
C CYS A 163 7.63 5.15 -16.72
N ILE A 164 8.29 4.63 -15.68
CA ILE A 164 7.91 4.90 -14.30
C ILE A 164 8.35 6.30 -13.85
N GLN A 165 9.53 6.77 -14.28
CA GLN A 165 10.01 8.10 -13.98
C GLN A 165 9.09 9.19 -14.54
N GLU A 166 8.66 9.07 -15.81
CA GLU A 166 7.71 9.99 -16.44
C GLU A 166 6.38 10.08 -15.70
N LYS A 167 5.98 9.01 -15.00
CA LYS A 167 4.74 8.93 -14.23
C LYS A 167 4.88 9.43 -12.80
N VAL A 168 5.98 9.06 -12.12
CA VAL A 168 6.20 9.41 -10.71
C VAL A 168 6.74 10.83 -10.57
N TYR A 169 7.70 11.23 -11.39
CA TYR A 169 8.42 12.49 -11.19
C TYR A 169 7.49 13.71 -11.19
N PRO A 170 6.54 13.91 -12.13
CA PRO A 170 5.65 15.08 -12.11
C PRO A 170 4.80 15.18 -10.83
N PHE A 171 4.51 14.05 -10.19
CA PHE A 171 3.62 13.96 -9.03
C PHE A 171 4.32 13.56 -7.73
N ARG A 172 5.65 13.48 -7.73
CA ARG A 172 6.48 13.00 -6.61
C ARG A 172 6.20 13.72 -5.28
N ASP A 173 5.72 14.96 -5.32
CA ASP A 173 5.33 15.73 -4.15
C ASP A 173 4.15 15.12 -3.37
N CYS A 174 3.46 14.13 -3.95
CA CYS A 174 2.44 13.34 -3.25
C CYS A 174 3.04 12.49 -2.11
N ASP A 175 4.33 12.19 -2.14
CA ASP A 175 5.02 11.40 -1.13
C ASP A 175 6.46 11.88 -0.92
N THR A 176 6.81 12.24 0.31
CA THR A 176 8.14 12.79 0.63
C THR A 176 9.27 11.81 0.31
N ASN A 177 9.04 10.50 0.45
CA ASN A 177 10.05 9.49 0.14
C ASN A 177 10.23 9.36 -1.38
N LEU A 178 9.14 9.30 -2.14
CA LEU A 178 9.21 9.31 -3.61
C LEU A 178 9.89 10.58 -4.13
N LYS A 179 9.61 11.74 -3.55
CA LYS A 179 10.31 13.00 -3.86
C LYS A 179 11.81 12.90 -3.62
N LEU A 180 12.21 12.31 -2.49
CA LEU A 180 13.64 12.11 -2.17
C LEU A 180 14.31 11.16 -3.17
N ILE A 181 13.65 10.04 -3.49
CA ILE A 181 14.16 8.98 -4.37
C ILE A 181 14.27 9.46 -5.82
N PHE A 182 13.19 10.01 -6.38
CA PHE A 182 13.11 10.42 -7.79
C PHE A 182 13.67 11.82 -8.06
N GLY A 183 13.98 12.58 -7.01
CA GLY A 183 14.70 13.85 -7.09
C GLY A 183 13.84 15.10 -6.85
N TYR A 184 14.48 16.20 -6.43
CA TYR A 184 13.78 17.44 -6.03
C TYR A 184 13.55 18.41 -7.19
N SER A 185 14.63 18.92 -7.78
CA SER A 185 14.61 19.91 -8.87
C SER A 185 15.08 19.32 -10.19
N ARG A 186 15.70 18.15 -10.13
CA ARG A 186 16.16 17.35 -11.26
C ARG A 186 15.84 15.89 -10.97
N GLU A 187 15.55 15.16 -12.04
CA GLU A 187 15.33 13.73 -12.01
C GLU A 187 16.62 13.01 -11.55
N SER A 188 16.45 12.04 -10.64
CA SER A 188 17.50 11.11 -10.26
C SER A 188 17.77 10.11 -11.38
N ALA A 189 19.01 9.65 -11.51
CA ALA A 189 19.37 8.61 -12.48
C ALA A 189 18.82 7.23 -12.07
N GLU A 190 18.60 6.33 -13.03
CA GLU A 190 18.02 4.99 -12.79
C GLU A 190 18.72 4.23 -11.67
N GLN A 191 20.05 4.16 -11.70
CA GLN A 191 20.84 3.44 -10.71
C GLN A 191 20.59 3.99 -9.29
N GLN A 192 20.52 5.31 -9.14
CA GLN A 192 20.28 5.96 -7.86
C GLN A 192 18.88 5.66 -7.32
N VAL A 193 17.87 5.70 -8.19
CA VAL A 193 16.48 5.38 -7.82
C VAL A 193 16.36 3.93 -7.37
N ARG A 194 16.91 2.98 -8.14
CA ARG A 194 16.88 1.55 -7.80
C ARG A 194 17.61 1.27 -6.49
N GLU A 195 18.78 1.88 -6.29
CA GLU A 195 19.56 1.71 -5.07
C GLU A 195 18.86 2.29 -3.83
N ALA A 196 18.23 3.47 -3.96
CA ALA A 196 17.46 4.08 -2.89
C ALA A 196 16.23 3.25 -2.51
N LEU A 197 15.45 2.78 -3.49
CA LEU A 197 14.32 1.86 -3.27
C LEU A 197 14.78 0.57 -2.57
N ALA A 198 15.84 -0.08 -3.07
CA ALA A 198 16.37 -1.29 -2.47
C ALA A 198 16.89 -1.07 -1.04
N THR A 199 17.46 0.09 -0.76
CA THR A 199 17.94 0.45 0.58
C THR A 199 16.78 0.67 1.55
N GLU A 200 15.73 1.38 1.14
CA GLU A 200 14.50 1.54 1.94
C GLU A 200 13.85 0.19 2.25
N ILE A 201 13.75 -0.71 1.28
CA ILE A 201 13.18 -2.05 1.48
C ILE A 201 14.03 -2.86 2.45
N ARG A 202 15.36 -2.85 2.31
CA ARG A 202 16.27 -3.54 3.24
C ARG A 202 16.16 -2.99 4.65
N GLN A 203 16.04 -1.67 4.81
CA GLN A 203 15.89 -1.05 6.12
C GLN A 203 14.54 -1.44 6.75
N LEU A 204 13.46 -1.40 5.97
CA LEU A 204 12.14 -1.78 6.47
C LEU A 204 12.11 -3.24 6.92
N ARG A 205 12.70 -4.18 6.16
CA ARG A 205 12.84 -5.60 6.57
C ARG A 205 13.52 -5.78 7.92
N LYS A 206 14.59 -5.02 8.20
CA LYS A 206 15.28 -5.09 9.50
C LYS A 206 14.37 -4.70 10.66
N GLU A 207 13.41 -3.81 10.41
CA GLU A 207 12.52 -3.26 11.43
C GLU A 207 11.20 -4.03 11.54
N THR A 208 10.79 -4.75 10.49
CA THR A 208 9.50 -5.45 10.40
C THR A 208 9.60 -6.97 10.38
N GLY A 209 10.81 -7.53 10.47
CA GLY A 209 11.05 -8.97 10.36
C GLY A 209 10.56 -9.54 9.03
N ASN A 210 9.81 -10.65 9.08
CA ASN A 210 9.40 -11.42 7.91
C ASN A 210 8.09 -10.95 7.26
N LEU A 211 7.52 -9.81 7.66
CA LEU A 211 6.22 -9.35 7.15
C LEU A 211 6.23 -9.06 5.64
N LEU A 212 7.30 -8.43 5.14
CA LEU A 212 7.36 -8.03 3.74
C LEU A 212 7.50 -9.24 2.81
N TYR A 213 6.88 -9.13 1.63
CA TYR A 213 7.04 -10.09 0.54
C TYR A 213 8.54 -10.25 0.21
N PRO A 214 9.00 -11.47 -0.15
CA PRO A 214 10.41 -11.75 -0.44
C PRO A 214 10.88 -11.20 -1.81
N TYR A 215 10.64 -9.91 -2.06
CA TYR A 215 11.06 -9.16 -3.24
C TYR A 215 11.58 -7.74 -2.89
N PRO A 216 12.65 -7.22 -3.52
CA PRO A 216 13.62 -7.98 -4.30
C PRO A 216 14.24 -9.07 -3.42
N GLN A 217 14.81 -10.11 -4.05
CA GLN A 217 15.58 -11.10 -3.29
C GLN A 217 16.70 -10.34 -2.56
N GLY A 218 16.71 -10.48 -1.23
CA GLY A 218 17.65 -9.82 -0.34
C GLY A 218 18.88 -10.67 -0.09
#